data_AF-A0A2D2Q0V2-F1
#
_entry.id   AF-A0A2D2Q0V2-F1
#
_cell.length_a   1.000
_cell.length_b   1.000
_cell.length_c   1.000
_cell.angle_alpha   90.00
_cell.angle_beta   90.00
_cell.angle_gamma   90.00
#
_symmetry.space_group_name_H-M   'P 1'
#
loop_
_entity.id
_entity.type
_entity.pdbx_description
1 polymer ?
#
loop_
_entity_poly.entity_id
_entity_poly.type
_entity_poly.pdbx_seq_one_letter_code
_entity_poly.pdbx_strand_id
1 'polypeptide(L)' 'MMDGFWENVLRYQRYFVTVLLGVVWNVVEPLVPLFKRPASAIALVGLMVGLLAFVALTLRAMLGLPVV' A
#
# COMPACT_ATOMS: atom_id res chain seq x y z
N MET A 1 -16.03 35.97 -12.45
CA MET A 1 -16.95 34.79 -12.41
C MET A 1 -16.23 33.46 -12.25
N MET A 2 -14.93 33.36 -12.56
CA MET A 2 -14.10 32.18 -12.27
C MET A 2 -13.11 32.41 -11.12
N ASP A 3 -13.18 33.57 -10.47
CA ASP A 3 -12.28 33.97 -9.40
C ASP A 3 -12.42 33.01 -8.22
N GLY A 4 -11.32 32.36 -7.84
CA GLY A 4 -11.28 31.37 -6.76
C GLY A 4 -11.83 29.97 -7.09
N PHE A 5 -12.39 29.72 -8.29
CA PHE A 5 -12.86 28.37 -8.66
C PHE A 5 -11.71 27.36 -8.64
N TRP A 6 -10.62 27.65 -9.35
CA TRP A 6 -9.47 26.77 -9.45
C TRP A 6 -8.74 26.59 -8.11
N GLU A 7 -8.70 27.63 -7.28
CA GLU A 7 -8.11 27.55 -5.94
C GLU A 7 -8.91 26.59 -5.04
N ASN A 8 -10.25 26.63 -5.11
CA ASN A 8 -11.11 25.69 -4.41
C ASN A 8 -10.93 24.25 -4.92
N VAL A 9 -10.82 24.05 -6.24
CA VAL A 9 -10.61 22.73 -6.85
C VAL A 9 -9.27 22.13 -6.40
N LEU A 10 -8.19 22.88 -6.50
CA LEU A 10 -6.85 22.43 -6.11
C LEU A 10 -6.74 22.15 -4.60
N ARG A 11 -7.54 22.84 -3.77
CA ARG A 11 -7.62 22.56 -2.33
C ARG A 11 -8.09 21.13 -2.04
N TYR A 12 -9.06 20.61 -2.80
CA TYR A 12 -9.52 19.23 -2.65
C TYR A 12 -8.46 18.22 -3.03
N GLN A 13 -7.73 18.45 -4.12
CA GLN A 13 -6.61 17.59 -4.50
C GLN A 13 -5.54 17.56 -3.39
N ARG A 14 -5.17 18.72 -2.85
CA ARG A 14 -4.20 18.82 -1.77
C ARG A 14 -4.68 18.08 -0.52
N TYR A 15 -5.94 18.29 -0.12
CA TYR A 15 -6.55 17.58 1.00
C TYR A 15 -6.53 16.06 0.79
N PHE A 16 -6.92 15.60 -0.39
CA PHE A 16 -6.91 14.18 -0.74
C PHE A 16 -5.52 13.57 -0.59
N VAL A 17 -4.48 14.23 -1.13
CA VAL A 17 -3.10 13.75 -1.00
C VAL A 17 -2.67 13.70 0.46
N THR A 18 -2.95 14.74 1.25
CA THR A 18 -2.57 14.77 2.67
C THR A 18 -3.27 13.70 3.49
N VAL A 19 -4.57 13.46 3.25
CA VAL A 19 -5.33 12.42 3.95
C VAL A 19 -4.82 11.05 3.53
N LEU A 20 -4.63 10.82 2.21
CA LEU A 20 -4.12 9.56 1.70
C LEU A 20 -2.75 9.24 2.30
N LEU A 21 -1.83 10.22 2.34
CA LEU A 21 -0.52 10.05 2.97
C LEU A 21 -0.64 9.76 4.46
N GLY A 22 -1.51 10.45 5.19
CA GLY A 22 -1.75 10.19 6.61
C GLY A 22 -2.28 8.77 6.87
N VAL A 23 -3.21 8.30 6.04
CA VAL A 23 -3.75 6.93 6.11
C VAL A 23 -2.67 5.90 5.81
N VAL A 24 -1.91 6.09 4.74
CA VAL A 24 -0.79 5.20 4.38
C VAL A 24 0.25 5.18 5.50
N TRP A 25 0.61 6.34 6.06
CA TRP A 25 1.58 6.43 7.14
C TRP A 25 1.08 5.70 8.40
N ASN A 26 -0.20 5.84 8.77
CA ASN A 26 -0.75 5.16 9.93
C ASN A 26 -0.67 3.62 9.83
N VAL A 27 -0.74 3.09 8.61
CA VAL A 27 -0.55 1.64 8.35
C VAL A 27 0.92 1.25 8.37
N VAL A 28 1.81 2.09 7.82
CA VAL A 28 3.24 1.77 7.66
C VAL A 28 4.05 2.01 8.95
N GLU A 29 3.73 3.05 9.71
CA GLU A 29 4.39 3.45 10.95
C GLU A 29 4.63 2.29 11.94
N PRO A 30 3.63 1.44 12.28
CA PRO A 30 3.85 0.31 13.19
C PRO A 30 4.75 -0.79 12.59
N LEU A 31 4.94 -0.83 11.27
CA LEU A 31 5.82 -1.80 10.61
C LEU A 31 7.29 -1.36 10.63
N VAL A 32 7.56 -0.05 10.63
CA VAL A 32 8.92 0.53 10.67
C VAL A 32 9.80 -0.06 11.79
N PRO A 33 9.36 -0.19 13.07
CA PRO A 33 10.19 -0.76 14.12
C PRO A 33 10.52 -2.25 13.92
N LEU A 34 9.73 -3.00 13.13
CA LEU A 34 10.00 -4.42 12.85
C LEU A 34 11.27 -4.61 12.01
N PHE A 35 11.67 -3.59 11.25
CA PHE A 35 12.93 -3.60 10.50
C PHE A 35 14.17 -3.40 11.38
N LYS A 36 14.01 -3.00 12.65
CA LYS A 36 15.15 -2.80 13.57
C LYS A 36 15.78 -4.11 14.07
N ARG A 37 15.07 -5.24 13.96
CA ARG A 37 15.60 -6.56 14.33
C ARG A 37 15.59 -7.45 13.08
N PRO A 38 16.70 -8.11 12.74
CA PRO A 38 16.82 -8.85 11.48
C PRO A 38 15.80 -9.98 11.37
N ALA A 39 15.53 -10.70 12.46
CA ALA A 39 14.56 -11.80 12.48
C ALA A 39 13.12 -11.32 12.17
N SER A 40 12.66 -10.22 12.79
CA SER A 40 11.32 -9.68 12.51
C SER A 40 11.21 -9.05 11.13
N ALA A 41 12.30 -8.47 10.63
CA ALA A 41 12.35 -7.93 9.27
C ALA A 41 12.19 -9.06 8.23
N ILE A 42 12.92 -10.16 8.39
CA ILE A 42 12.82 -11.34 7.53
C ILE A 42 11.41 -11.94 7.61
N ALA A 43 10.83 -12.04 8.82
CA ALA A 43 9.47 -12.54 8.99
C ALA A 43 8.44 -11.66 8.27
N LEU A 44 8.55 -10.34 8.39
CA LEU A 44 7.65 -9.39 7.72
C LEU A 44 7.76 -9.50 6.19
N VAL A 45 8.98 -9.49 5.65
CA VAL A 45 9.21 -9.61 4.21
C VAL A 45 8.73 -10.97 3.69
N GLY A 46 9.05 -12.05 4.40
CA GLY A 46 8.60 -13.40 4.06
C GLY A 46 7.08 -13.50 4.05
N LEU A 47 6.40 -12.89 5.02
CA LEU A 47 4.95 -12.82 5.07
C LEU A 47 4.37 -12.03 3.88
N MET A 48 4.95 -10.88 3.53
CA MET A 48 4.50 -10.09 2.38
C MET A 48 4.67 -10.85 1.06
N VAL A 49 5.84 -11.43 0.83
CA VAL A 49 6.11 -12.25 -0.37
C VAL A 49 5.19 -13.47 -0.40
N GLY A 50 4.99 -14.13 0.74
CA GLY A 50 4.10 -15.29 0.87
C GLY A 50 2.65 -14.95 0.55
N LEU A 51 2.13 -13.81 1.03
CA LEU A 51 0.79 -13.33 0.71
C LEU A 51 0.63 -13.03 -0.78
N LEU A 52 1.59 -12.33 -1.38
CA LEU A 52 1.56 -12.04 -2.82
C LEU A 52 1.63 -13.32 -3.66
N ALA A 53 2.52 -14.25 -3.29
CA ALA A 53 2.62 -15.55 -3.93
C ALA A 53 1.32 -16.35 -3.79
N PHE A 54 0.71 -16.37 -2.59
CA PHE A 54 -0.56 -17.04 -2.34
C PHE A 54 -1.67 -16.50 -3.23
N VAL A 55 -1.83 -15.17 -3.30
CA VAL A 55 -2.81 -14.53 -4.19
C VAL A 55 -2.51 -14.84 -5.65
N ALA A 56 -1.26 -14.72 -6.09
CA ALA A 56 -0.87 -14.98 -7.47
C ALA A 56 -1.15 -16.44 -7.87
N LEU A 57 -0.79 -17.41 -7.02
CA LEU A 57 -1.05 -18.83 -7.27
C LEU A 57 -2.55 -19.13 -7.28
N THR A 58 -3.32 -18.52 -6.39
CA THR A 58 -4.79 -18.66 -6.36
C THR A 58 -5.40 -18.15 -7.66
N LEU A 59 -5.01 -16.96 -8.11
CA LEU A 59 -5.49 -16.39 -9.37
C LEU A 59 -5.08 -17.25 -10.57
N ARG A 60 -3.85 -17.77 -10.60
CA ARG A 60 -3.40 -18.68 -11.66
C ARG A 60 -4.23 -19.97 -11.69
N ALA A 61 -4.51 -20.56 -10.53
CA ALA A 61 -5.36 -21.74 -10.43
C ALA A 61 -6.79 -21.46 -10.93
N MET A 62 -7.36 -20.31 -10.56
CA MET A 62 -8.69 -19.88 -11.05
C MET A 62 -8.72 -19.65 -12.56
N LEU A 63 -7.62 -19.18 -13.14
CA LEU A 63 -7.48 -18.91 -14.57
C LEU A 63 -6.98 -20.12 -15.38
N GLY A 64 -6.73 -21.27 -14.74
CA GLY A 64 -6.21 -22.46 -15.41
C GLY A 64 -4.78 -22.30 -15.97
N LEU A 65 -4.01 -21.34 -15.45
CA LEU A 65 -2.64 -21.08 -15.91
C LEU A 65 -1.65 -22.03 -15.23
N PRO A 66 -0.66 -22.58 -15.97
CA PRO A 66 0.34 -23.47 -15.39
C PRO A 66 1.17 -22.71 -14.35
N VAL A 67 1.61 -23.41 -13.30
CA VAL A 67 2.55 -22.87 -12.29
C VAL A 67 3.96 -23.19 -12.77
N VAL A 68 4.45 -22.38 -13.72
CA VAL A 68 5.68 -22.61 -14.50
C VAL A 68 5.63 -23.90 -15.33
#